data_AF-A0AAQ3WP08-F1
#
_entry.id   AF-A0AAQ3WP08-F1
#
_cell.length_a   1.000
_cell.length_b   1.000
_cell.length_c   1.000
_cell.angle_alpha   90.00
_cell.angle_beta   90.00
_cell.angle_gamma   90.00
#
_symmetry.space_group_name_H-M   'P 1'
#
loop_
_entity.id
_entity.type
_entity.pdbx_description
1 polymer ?
#
loop_
_entity_poly.entity_id
_entity_poly.type
_entity_poly.pdbx_seq_one_letter_code
_entity_poly.pdbx_strand_id
1 'polypeptide(L)'
;MDWSSVTAEDLVDALREVDWSTPPRPVSEFFSRFTVPRSYSKWTSRLKCNLYYYRTNYFILVMFILGMGFLRKPVAILAALATGLSIAFLNDSFAVNFNEKVTRSVRQFSPHLAAKLRPPITPVIRGRPSKRKSIHICGQPRWIFVLLFSAG
;
A
#
# COMPACT_ATOMS: atom_id res chain seq x y z
N MET A 1 -3.58 9.83 39.76
CA MET A 1 -2.74 8.66 39.46
C MET A 1 -1.30 9.11 39.39
N ASP A 2 -0.44 8.54 40.23
CA ASP A 2 0.99 8.84 40.25
C ASP A 2 1.70 8.04 39.16
N TRP A 3 1.77 8.60 37.95
CA TRP A 3 2.42 7.99 36.78
C TRP A 3 3.96 7.88 36.90
N SER A 4 4.54 8.31 38.02
CA SER A 4 5.96 8.18 38.31
C SER A 4 6.37 6.76 38.70
N SER A 5 5.47 5.98 39.30
CA SER A 5 5.71 4.58 39.70
C SER A 5 5.37 3.56 38.62
N VAL A 6 4.56 3.94 37.62
CA VAL A 6 4.14 3.08 36.51
C VAL A 6 5.35 2.74 35.63
N THR A 7 5.64 1.47 35.43
CA THR A 7 6.74 1.04 34.55
C THR A 7 6.35 1.15 33.07
N ALA A 8 7.30 0.97 32.16
CA ALA A 8 7.00 0.96 30.74
C ALA A 8 6.19 -0.28 30.34
N GLU A 9 6.43 -1.42 31.02
CA GLU A 9 5.74 -2.69 30.78
C GLU A 9 4.26 -2.58 31.15
N ASP A 10 3.95 -2.06 32.34
CA ASP A 10 2.58 -1.81 32.78
C ASP A 10 1.81 -0.91 31.79
N LEU A 11 2.49 0.08 31.22
CA LEU A 11 1.90 0.98 30.23
C LEU A 11 1.63 0.25 28.91
N VAL A 12 2.52 -0.63 28.47
CA VAL A 12 2.36 -1.41 27.24
C VAL A 12 1.21 -2.41 27.40
N ASP A 13 1.13 -3.10 28.53
CA ASP A 13 0.04 -4.03 28.81
C ASP A 13 -1.29 -3.28 28.89
N ALA A 14 -1.33 -2.12 29.57
CA ALA A 14 -2.50 -1.26 29.61
C ALA A 14 -2.89 -0.69 28.23
N LEU A 15 -1.95 -0.52 27.30
CA LEU A 15 -2.26 -0.12 25.92
C LEU A 15 -2.74 -1.31 25.06
N ARG A 16 -2.38 -2.54 25.42
CA ARG A 16 -2.77 -3.76 24.71
C ARG A 16 -4.19 -4.19 25.03
N GLU A 17 -4.62 -4.04 26.27
CA GLU A 17 -5.96 -4.42 26.75
C GLU A 17 -7.07 -3.44 26.35
N VAL A 18 -6.74 -2.43 25.55
CA VAL A 18 -7.60 -1.27 25.35
C VAL A 18 -8.63 -1.47 24.25
N ASP A 19 -9.89 -1.14 24.59
CA ASP A 19 -10.99 -1.08 23.64
C ASP A 19 -10.92 0.16 22.73
N TRP A 20 -10.81 -0.09 21.42
CA TRP A 20 -10.69 0.91 20.36
C TRP A 20 -12.03 1.51 19.89
N SER A 21 -13.15 1.07 20.48
CA SER A 21 -14.49 1.58 20.15
C SER A 21 -14.77 2.99 20.71
N THR A 22 -13.89 3.48 21.58
CA THR A 22 -14.05 4.80 22.21
C THR A 22 -13.75 5.94 21.21
N PRO A 23 -14.64 6.95 21.09
CA PRO A 23 -14.44 8.06 20.17
C PRO A 23 -13.21 8.90 20.56
N PRO A 24 -12.50 9.49 19.59
CA PRO A 24 -11.35 10.34 19.86
C PRO A 24 -11.74 11.57 20.69
N ARG A 25 -10.81 12.02 21.53
CA ARG A 25 -11.02 13.17 22.42
C ARG A 25 -10.96 14.49 21.65
N PRO A 26 -11.67 15.54 22.09
CA PRO A 26 -11.71 16.82 21.37
C PRO A 26 -10.31 17.41 21.20
N VAL A 27 -9.98 17.81 19.97
CA VAL A 27 -8.66 18.36 19.60
C VAL A 27 -8.35 19.70 20.26
N SER A 28 -9.38 20.48 20.62
CA SER A 28 -9.22 21.73 21.38
C SER A 28 -8.60 21.47 22.76
N GLU A 29 -8.97 20.38 23.42
CA GLU A 29 -8.40 20.00 24.71
C GLU A 29 -6.93 19.59 24.56
N PHE A 30 -6.62 18.84 23.51
CA PHE A 30 -5.28 18.33 23.20
C PHE A 30 -4.23 19.45 23.04
N PHE A 31 -4.58 20.56 22.42
CA PHE A 31 -3.66 21.69 22.18
C PHE A 31 -3.72 22.81 23.24
N SER A 32 -4.71 22.78 24.15
CA SER A 32 -4.95 23.90 25.07
C SER A 32 -3.99 23.99 26.28
N ARG A 33 -3.37 22.88 26.69
CA ARG A 33 -2.63 22.80 27.97
C ARG A 33 -1.18 22.33 27.81
N PHE A 34 -0.41 23.05 27.00
CA PHE A 34 1.02 22.80 26.89
C PHE A 34 1.78 23.47 28.04
N THR A 35 2.22 22.68 29.03
CA THR A 35 3.06 23.15 30.13
C THR A 35 4.40 22.42 30.10
N VAL A 36 5.51 23.17 30.04
CA VAL A 36 6.87 22.59 30.03
C VAL A 36 7.27 22.17 31.45
N PRO A 37 7.51 20.87 31.72
CA PRO A 37 7.93 20.40 33.03
C PRO A 37 9.39 20.76 33.32
N ARG A 38 9.69 21.18 34.56
CA ARG A 38 11.06 21.56 35.01
C ARG A 38 11.98 20.40 35.40
N SER A 39 11.51 19.15 35.40
CA SER A 39 12.28 17.97 35.82
C SER A 39 11.98 16.76 34.95
N TYR A 40 13.00 15.94 34.67
CA TYR A 40 12.92 14.75 33.81
C TYR A 40 11.89 13.73 34.33
N SER A 41 11.85 13.47 35.64
CA SER A 41 10.86 12.56 36.25
C SER A 41 9.40 13.05 36.05
N LYS A 42 9.18 14.37 36.12
CA LYS A 42 7.87 14.95 35.84
C LYS A 42 7.53 14.90 34.35
N TRP A 43 8.54 15.00 33.49
CA TRP A 43 8.36 14.93 32.03
C TRP A 43 7.96 13.53 31.57
N THR A 44 8.63 12.48 32.06
CA THR A 44 8.30 11.10 31.72
C THR A 44 6.91 10.71 32.24
N SER A 45 6.55 11.12 33.46
CA SER A 45 5.21 10.93 34.02
C SER A 45 4.11 11.61 33.17
N ARG A 46 4.35 12.85 32.73
CA ARG A 46 3.41 13.58 31.84
C ARG A 46 3.28 12.91 30.47
N LEU A 47 4.37 12.38 29.91
CA LEU A 47 4.31 11.64 28.66
C LEU A 47 3.51 10.35 28.78
N LYS A 48 3.74 9.53 29.81
CA LYS A 48 2.99 8.28 30.02
C LYS A 48 1.49 8.57 30.16
N CYS A 49 1.15 9.59 30.95
CA CYS A 49 -0.23 10.04 31.14
C CYS A 49 -0.86 10.54 29.83
N ASN A 50 -0.19 11.44 29.10
CA ASN A 50 -0.71 11.97 27.84
C ASN A 50 -0.85 10.88 26.77
N LEU A 51 0.13 9.97 26.65
CA LEU A 51 0.11 8.88 25.69
C LEU A 51 -1.08 7.94 25.95
N TYR A 52 -1.33 7.58 27.21
CA TYR A 52 -2.48 6.77 27.58
C TYR A 52 -3.80 7.53 27.34
N TYR A 53 -3.88 8.80 27.75
CA TYR A 53 -5.08 9.62 27.69
C TYR A 53 -5.50 10.01 26.25
N TYR A 54 -4.53 10.31 25.38
CA TYR A 54 -4.76 10.75 23.99
C TYR A 54 -4.34 9.71 22.94
N ARG A 55 -4.24 8.43 23.31
CA ARG A 55 -3.79 7.32 22.44
C ARG A 55 -4.42 7.33 21.03
N THR A 56 -5.74 7.48 20.95
CA THR A 56 -6.50 7.46 19.69
C THR A 56 -6.17 8.69 18.84
N ASN A 57 -6.00 9.85 19.47
CA ASN A 57 -5.63 11.09 18.79
C ASN A 57 -4.21 10.99 18.22
N TYR A 58 -3.27 10.41 18.97
CA TYR A 58 -1.91 10.14 18.47
C TYR A 58 -1.92 9.13 17.32
N PHE A 59 -2.72 8.07 17.40
CA PHE A 59 -2.85 7.09 16.32
C PHE A 59 -3.38 7.72 15.03
N ILE A 60 -4.45 8.53 15.13
CA ILE A 60 -5.00 9.27 13.98
C ILE A 60 -3.94 10.23 13.42
N LEU A 61 -3.21 10.95 14.27
CA LEU A 61 -2.14 11.85 13.85
C LEU A 61 -1.01 11.11 13.13
N VAL A 62 -0.59 9.93 13.61
CA VAL A 62 0.40 9.08 12.92
C VAL A 62 -0.12 8.62 11.56
N MET A 63 -1.35 8.12 11.50
CA MET A 63 -1.97 7.73 10.22
C MET A 63 -2.10 8.90 9.25
N PHE A 64 -2.41 10.09 9.75
CA PHE A 64 -2.48 11.31 8.95
C PHE A 64 -1.11 11.73 8.43
N ILE A 65 -0.07 11.71 9.26
CA ILE A 65 1.31 12.01 8.84
C ILE A 65 1.82 10.98 7.82
N LEU A 66 1.56 9.69 8.05
CA LEU A 66 1.91 8.63 7.11
C LEU A 66 1.16 8.83 5.78
N GLY A 67 -0.16 9.05 5.83
CA GLY A 67 -0.98 9.34 4.65
C GLY A 67 -0.50 10.58 3.90
N MET A 68 -0.16 11.67 4.60
CA MET A 68 0.46 12.85 3.99
C MET A 68 1.86 12.57 3.44
N GLY A 69 2.64 11.71 4.07
CA GLY A 69 3.95 11.26 3.57
C GLY A 69 3.82 10.53 2.25
N PHE A 70 2.85 9.63 2.14
CA PHE A 70 2.45 8.99 0.89
C PHE A 70 1.98 10.02 -0.14
N LEU A 71 1.10 10.96 0.24
CA LEU A 71 0.60 12.02 -0.65
C LEU A 71 1.69 13.00 -1.11
N ARG A 72 2.72 13.27 -0.29
CA ARG A 72 3.86 14.15 -0.64
C ARG A 72 4.79 13.51 -1.66
N LYS A 73 4.82 12.19 -1.75
CA LYS A 73 5.59 11.43 -2.74
C LYS A 73 4.63 10.63 -3.62
N PRO A 74 3.78 11.29 -4.42
CA PRO A 74 2.80 10.59 -5.27
C PRO A 74 3.51 9.67 -6.29
N VAL A 75 4.73 10.04 -6.69
CA VAL A 75 5.61 9.22 -7.52
C VAL A 75 5.97 7.89 -6.86
N ALA A 76 6.15 7.84 -5.53
CA ALA A 76 6.45 6.60 -4.82
C ALA A 76 5.23 5.65 -4.80
N ILE A 77 4.01 6.19 -4.72
CA ILE A 77 2.78 5.40 -4.84
C ILE A 77 2.66 4.83 -6.25
N LEU A 78 2.88 5.65 -7.28
CA LEU A 78 2.86 5.19 -8.66
C LEU A 78 3.93 4.12 -8.93
N ALA A 79 5.13 4.29 -8.38
CA ALA A 79 6.20 3.29 -8.47
C ALA A 79 5.85 1.99 -7.74
N ALA A 80 5.25 2.06 -6.55
CA ALA A 80 4.76 0.89 -5.81
C ALA A 80 3.63 0.17 -6.57
N LEU A 81 2.73 0.91 -7.20
CA LEU A 81 1.69 0.34 -8.05
C LEU A 81 2.26 -0.29 -9.32
N ALA A 82 3.21 0.38 -9.98
CA ALA A 82 3.87 -0.13 -11.19
C ALA A 82 4.69 -1.40 -10.91
N THR A 83 5.40 -1.45 -9.77
CA THR A 83 6.10 -2.66 -9.31
C THR A 83 5.13 -3.76 -8.93
N GLY A 84 4.03 -3.45 -8.22
CA GLY A 84 2.95 -4.41 -7.95
C GLY A 84 2.32 -4.98 -9.22
N LEU A 85 2.08 -4.14 -10.23
CA LEU A 85 1.57 -4.54 -11.54
C LEU A 85 2.58 -5.42 -12.30
N SER A 86 3.87 -5.10 -12.21
CA SER A 86 4.96 -5.91 -12.78
C SER A 86 4.99 -7.30 -12.17
N ILE A 87 4.86 -7.40 -10.85
CA ILE A 87 4.79 -8.67 -10.12
C ILE A 87 3.54 -9.44 -10.52
N ALA A 88 2.38 -8.77 -10.65
CA ALA A 88 1.16 -9.41 -11.13
C ALA A 88 1.31 -9.97 -12.55
N PHE A 89 2.05 -9.29 -13.45
CA PHE A 89 2.33 -9.80 -14.79
C PHE A 89 3.28 -11.00 -14.83
N LEU A 90 4.04 -11.28 -13.76
CA LEU A 90 4.77 -12.54 -13.63
C LEU A 90 3.85 -13.74 -13.42
N ASN A 91 2.61 -13.50 -12.98
CA ASN A 91 1.60 -14.55 -12.87
C ASN A 91 0.95 -14.82 -14.24
N ASP A 92 1.14 -16.05 -14.75
CA ASP A 92 0.67 -16.46 -16.06
C ASP A 92 -0.86 -16.34 -16.21
N SER A 93 -1.63 -16.67 -15.17
CA SER A 93 -3.10 -16.55 -15.19
C SER A 93 -3.58 -15.10 -15.24
N PHE A 94 -2.89 -14.19 -14.53
CA PHE A 94 -3.19 -12.77 -14.57
C PHE A 94 -2.87 -12.17 -15.96
N ALA A 95 -1.72 -12.50 -16.53
CA ALA A 95 -1.29 -11.98 -17.82
C ALA A 95 -2.23 -12.39 -18.97
N VAL A 96 -2.71 -13.65 -18.98
CA VAL A 96 -3.66 -14.15 -20.00
C VAL A 96 -5.01 -13.44 -19.86
N ASN A 97 -5.58 -13.37 -18.66
CA ASN A 97 -6.86 -12.69 -18.41
C ASN A 97 -6.80 -11.20 -18.76
N PHE A 98 -5.70 -10.53 -18.44
CA PHE A 98 -5.50 -9.13 -18.79
C PHE A 98 -5.45 -8.94 -20.32
N ASN A 99 -4.67 -9.76 -21.03
CA ASN A 99 -4.57 -9.68 -22.48
C ASN A 99 -5.92 -9.93 -23.18
N GLU A 100 -6.73 -10.88 -22.69
CA GLU A 100 -8.06 -11.14 -23.22
C GLU A 100 -9.02 -9.97 -23.00
N LYS A 101 -9.03 -9.38 -21.80
CA LYS A 101 -9.87 -8.20 -21.48
C LYS A 101 -9.47 -6.99 -22.30
N VAL A 102 -8.17 -6.72 -22.44
CA VAL A 102 -7.67 -5.61 -23.26
C VAL A 102 -8.04 -5.85 -24.72
N THR A 103 -7.79 -7.05 -25.25
CA THR A 103 -8.13 -7.37 -26.65
C THR A 103 -9.64 -7.25 -26.91
N ARG A 104 -10.49 -7.68 -25.97
CA ARG A 104 -11.95 -7.55 -26.07
C ARG A 104 -12.40 -6.10 -26.05
N SER A 105 -11.81 -5.28 -25.19
CA SER A 105 -12.11 -3.84 -25.11
C SER A 105 -11.66 -3.12 -26.39
N VAL A 106 -10.45 -3.41 -26.88
CA VAL A 106 -9.96 -2.82 -28.13
C VAL A 106 -10.81 -3.26 -29.32
N ARG A 107 -11.34 -4.50 -29.35
CA ARG A 107 -12.30 -4.92 -30.40
C ARG A 107 -13.58 -4.08 -30.40
N GLN A 108 -14.05 -3.64 -29.23
CA GLN A 108 -15.25 -2.80 -29.13
C GLN A 108 -15.00 -1.37 -29.62
N PHE A 109 -13.80 -0.82 -29.39
CA PHE A 109 -13.45 0.53 -29.85
C PHE A 109 -12.94 0.60 -31.28
N SER A 110 -12.09 -0.34 -31.69
CA SER A 110 -11.50 -0.37 -33.03
C SER A 110 -11.13 -1.80 -33.45
N PRO A 111 -11.92 -2.43 -34.34
CA PRO A 111 -11.64 -3.78 -34.81
C PRO A 111 -10.31 -3.88 -35.60
N HIS A 112 -9.88 -2.79 -36.24
CA HIS A 112 -8.63 -2.75 -37.00
C HIS A 112 -7.39 -2.72 -36.10
N LEU A 113 -7.45 -2.05 -34.94
CA LEU A 113 -6.37 -2.10 -33.93
C LEU A 113 -6.30 -3.46 -33.24
N ALA A 114 -7.45 -4.09 -32.99
CA ALA A 114 -7.49 -5.44 -32.43
C ALA A 114 -6.87 -6.50 -33.36
N ALA A 115 -6.95 -6.30 -34.68
CA ALA A 115 -6.29 -7.17 -35.65
C ALA A 115 -4.76 -7.05 -35.57
N LYS A 116 -4.23 -5.84 -35.35
CA LYS A 116 -2.78 -5.60 -35.16
C LYS A 116 -2.23 -6.12 -33.84
N LEU A 117 -3.07 -6.20 -32.80
CA LEU A 117 -2.71 -6.70 -31.47
C LEU A 117 -2.71 -8.23 -31.36
N ARG A 118 -3.12 -8.96 -32.40
CA ARG A 118 -3.06 -10.43 -32.39
C ARG A 118 -1.59 -10.85 -32.29
N PRO A 119 -1.24 -11.77 -31.35
CA PRO A 119 0.09 -12.35 -31.34
C PRO A 119 0.36 -13.01 -32.69
N PRO A 120 1.61 -12.96 -33.21
CA PRO A 120 1.96 -13.60 -34.46
C PRO A 120 1.55 -15.08 -34.36
N ILE A 121 0.73 -15.53 -35.31
CA ILE A 121 0.27 -16.91 -35.39
C ILE A 121 1.51 -17.75 -35.69
N THR A 122 2.16 -18.26 -34.64
CA THR A 122 3.04 -19.40 -34.80
C THR A 122 2.14 -20.57 -35.17
N PRO A 123 2.26 -21.17 -36.37
CA PRO A 123 1.44 -22.30 -36.75
C PRO A 123 1.60 -23.38 -35.68
N VAL A 124 0.49 -23.71 -35.01
CA VAL A 124 0.46 -24.80 -34.04
C VAL A 124 0.65 -26.07 -34.85
N ILE A 125 1.89 -26.57 -34.92
CA ILE A 125 2.14 -27.94 -35.34
C ILE A 125 1.48 -28.82 -34.28
N ARG A 126 0.33 -29.37 -34.67
CA ARG A 126 -0.49 -30.29 -33.88
C ARG A 126 0.41 -31.43 -33.39
N GLY A 127 0.71 -31.47 -32.08
CA GLY A 127 1.36 -32.62 -31.44
C GLY A 127 2.68 -32.38 -30.70
N ARG A 128 3.29 -31.19 -30.74
CA ARG A 128 4.51 -30.94 -29.94
C ARG A 128 4.22 -30.07 -28.71
N PRO A 129 4.37 -30.59 -27.46
CA PRO A 129 4.32 -29.75 -26.28
C PRO A 129 5.56 -28.84 -26.28
N SER A 130 5.39 -27.60 -26.73
CA SER A 130 6.43 -26.58 -26.61
C SER A 130 6.66 -26.29 -25.13
N LYS A 131 7.85 -26.64 -24.61
CA LYS A 131 8.28 -26.41 -23.23
C LYS A 131 8.38 -24.92 -22.84
N ARG A 132 8.10 -23.99 -23.74
CA ARG A 132 7.98 -22.54 -23.46
C ARG A 132 6.90 -21.94 -24.36
N LYS A 133 5.67 -21.87 -23.87
CA LYS A 133 4.70 -20.91 -24.42
C LYS A 133 5.17 -19.52 -24.01
N SER A 134 5.75 -18.78 -24.96
CA SER A 134 6.02 -17.36 -24.76
C SER A 134 4.68 -16.62 -24.64
N ILE A 135 4.38 -16.11 -23.44
CA ILE A 135 3.17 -15.33 -23.17
C ILE A 135 3.40 -13.93 -23.73
N HIS A 136 2.50 -13.51 -24.60
CA HIS A 136 2.50 -12.20 -25.23
C HIS A 136 1.35 -11.37 -24.67
N ILE A 137 1.63 -10.10 -24.37
CA ILE A 137 0.63 -9.09 -23.99
C ILE A 137 0.58 -8.10 -25.15
N CYS A 138 -0.57 -7.89 -25.76
CA CYS A 138 -0.73 -6.94 -26.88
C CYS A 138 0.24 -7.19 -28.08
N GLY A 139 0.60 -8.44 -28.36
CA GLY A 139 1.53 -8.80 -29.44
C GLY A 139 3.02 -8.61 -29.11
N GLN A 140 3.36 -8.07 -27.92
CA GLN A 140 4.73 -7.95 -27.43
C GLN A 140 5.03 -9.01 -26.36
N PRO A 141 6.28 -9.50 -26.25
CA PRO A 141 6.66 -10.44 -25.19
C PRO A 141 6.51 -9.80 -23.80
N ARG A 142 6.01 -10.58 -22.82
CA ARG A 142 5.73 -10.12 -21.44
C ARG A 142 6.89 -9.36 -20.76
N TRP A 143 8.13 -9.71 -21.09
CA TRP A 143 9.32 -9.08 -20.50
C TRP A 143 9.45 -7.59 -20.82
N ILE A 144 8.90 -7.13 -21.96
CA ILE A 144 8.91 -5.70 -22.31
C ILE A 144 8.03 -4.93 -21.32
N PHE A 145 6.84 -5.43 -20.98
CA PHE A 145 5.98 -4.79 -19.98
C PHE A 145 6.60 -4.84 -18.58
N VAL A 146 7.20 -5.96 -18.19
CA VAL A 146 7.91 -6.07 -16.92
C VAL A 146 9.06 -5.06 -16.84
N LEU A 147 9.85 -4.89 -17.90
CA LEU A 147 10.93 -3.88 -17.96
C LEU A 147 10.38 -2.46 -17.93
N LEU A 148 9.31 -2.18 -18.67
CA LEU A 148 8.72 -0.83 -18.76
C LEU A 148 8.13 -0.37 -17.42
N PHE A 149 7.51 -1.30 -16.67
CA PHE A 149 6.92 -1.02 -15.36
C PHE A 149 7.91 -1.17 -14.19
N SER A 150 9.04 -1.84 -14.39
CA SER A 150 10.11 -1.97 -13.39
C SER A 150 11.20 -0.89 -13.49
N ALA A 151 11.29 -0.15 -14.61
CA ALA A 151 12.30 0.89 -14.82
C ALA A 151 11.96 2.25 -14.18
N GLY A 152 11.22 2.24 -13.07
CA GLY A 152 10.84 3.43 -12.29
C GLY A 152 11.95 3.92 -11.37
#